data_AF-A0A7J8UFP0-F1
#
_entry.id   AF-A0A7J8UFP0-F1
#
_cell.length_a   1.000
_cell.length_b   1.000
_cell.length_c   1.000
_cell.angle_alpha   90.00
_cell.angle_beta   90.00
_cell.angle_gamma   90.00
#
_symmetry.space_group_name_H-M   'P 1'
#
loop_
_entity.id
_entity.type
_entity.pdbx_description
1 polymer ?
#
loop_
_entity_poly.entity_id
_entity_poly.type
_entity_poly.pdbx_seq_one_letter_code
_entity_poly.pdbx_strand_id
1 'polypeptide(L)'
;MFPPSSFNLCLSVTAKQNVGKRTPRFRGYGRRNGERRRKSVRGCIVSHDLSVLNLVVVKKGENELPGLTDTEKTRMRGPKRASKIRKLFNLSKEDDVRKYVNSYRRKSGKVSFSFVIDGHK
;
A
#
# COMPACT_ATOMS: atom_id res chain seq x y z
N MET A 1 -42.74 -5.19 -18.91
CA MET A 1 -42.46 -3.76 -18.71
C MET A 1 -41.33 -3.66 -17.67
N PHE A 2 -40.08 -3.80 -18.11
CA PHE A 2 -38.89 -3.71 -17.25
C PHE A 2 -38.42 -2.26 -17.21
N PRO A 3 -38.12 -1.66 -16.04
CA PRO A 3 -37.59 -0.31 -15.99
C PRO A 3 -36.18 -0.28 -16.59
N PRO A 4 -35.83 0.71 -17.43
CA PRO A 4 -34.48 0.87 -17.93
C PRO A 4 -33.59 1.40 -16.79
N SER A 5 -32.97 0.48 -16.06
CA SER A 5 -31.81 0.74 -15.20
C SER A 5 -30.51 0.49 -15.97
N SER A 6 -30.41 0.97 -17.20
CA SER A 6 -29.13 1.07 -17.94
C SER A 6 -28.55 2.45 -17.65
N PHE A 7 -27.65 2.57 -16.68
CA PHE A 7 -26.21 2.50 -16.95
C PHE A 7 -25.89 3.19 -18.28
N ASN A 8 -25.55 4.48 -18.20
CA ASN A 8 -24.58 5.22 -19.02
C ASN A 8 -25.04 6.66 -19.18
N LEU A 9 -24.86 7.48 -18.14
CA LEU A 9 -24.68 8.91 -18.38
C LEU A 9 -23.51 9.43 -17.54
N CYS A 10 -22.52 9.90 -18.30
CA CYS A 10 -21.37 10.70 -17.92
C CYS A 10 -20.19 9.97 -17.24
N LEU A 11 -19.47 9.17 -18.03
CA LEU A 11 -18.10 8.70 -17.75
C LEU A 11 -17.03 9.79 -17.95
N SER A 12 -17.40 11.01 -18.36
CA SER A 12 -16.46 12.06 -18.75
C SER A 12 -16.24 13.18 -17.74
N VAL A 13 -17.00 13.28 -16.63
CA VAL A 13 -16.94 14.48 -15.77
C VAL A 13 -17.10 14.13 -14.29
N THR A 14 -16.45 14.91 -13.44
CA THR A 14 -16.52 14.83 -11.97
C THR A 14 -17.96 14.59 -11.50
N ALA A 15 -18.22 13.46 -10.83
CA ALA A 15 -19.56 13.07 -10.42
C ALA A 15 -19.73 13.15 -8.89
N LYS A 16 -20.93 13.58 -8.43
CA LYS A 16 -21.28 13.54 -7.00
C LYS A 16 -21.78 12.15 -6.61
N GLN A 17 -20.98 11.40 -5.86
CA GLN A 17 -21.27 10.04 -5.42
C GLN A 17 -21.39 9.96 -3.89
N ASN A 18 -22.24 9.04 -3.39
CA ASN A 18 -22.33 8.72 -1.97
C ASN A 18 -21.21 7.75 -1.57
N VAL A 19 -20.19 8.26 -0.91
CA VAL A 19 -18.99 7.51 -0.48
C VAL A 19 -19.02 7.17 1.01
N GLY A 20 -18.35 6.10 1.42
CA GLY A 20 -18.33 5.57 2.80
C GLY A 20 -16.93 5.20 3.29
N LYS A 21 -16.79 4.74 4.55
CA LYS A 21 -15.49 4.54 5.26
C LYS A 21 -14.38 3.77 4.51
N ARG A 22 -14.71 2.89 3.56
CA ARG A 22 -13.75 2.04 2.84
C ARG A 22 -13.51 2.49 1.39
N THR A 23 -14.19 3.54 0.94
CA THR A 23 -14.00 4.06 -0.43
C THR A 23 -12.90 5.13 -0.44
N PRO A 24 -12.09 5.21 -1.51
CA PRO A 24 -11.17 6.32 -1.72
C PRO A 24 -11.88 7.68 -1.52
N ARG A 25 -11.17 8.71 -1.06
CA ARG A 25 -11.70 10.07 -0.74
C ARG A 25 -12.56 10.19 0.53
N PHE A 26 -12.96 9.09 1.16
CA PHE A 26 -13.66 9.13 2.44
C PHE A 26 -12.82 8.49 3.55
N ARG A 27 -12.06 9.33 4.28
CA ARG A 27 -11.25 8.91 5.43
C ARG A 27 -12.17 8.57 6.61
N GLY A 28 -11.92 7.43 7.26
CA GLY A 28 -12.76 6.90 8.33
C GLY A 28 -12.55 7.50 9.73
N TYR A 29 -11.57 8.39 9.90
CA TYR A 29 -11.28 9.02 11.19
C TYR A 29 -12.42 9.97 11.62
N GLY A 30 -12.90 9.83 12.86
CA GLY A 30 -13.93 10.70 13.44
C GLY A 30 -15.35 10.55 12.86
N ARG A 31 -15.65 9.44 12.16
CA ARG A 31 -16.95 9.21 11.50
C ARG A 31 -17.78 8.16 12.22
N ARG A 32 -19.11 8.27 12.17
CA ARG A 32 -20.01 7.25 12.74
C ARG A 32 -19.99 5.97 11.89
N ASN A 33 -20.26 4.83 12.50
CA ASN A 33 -20.39 3.58 11.75
C ASN A 33 -21.59 3.67 10.81
N GLY A 34 -21.44 3.19 9.57
CA GLY A 34 -22.47 3.29 8.53
C GLY A 34 -22.63 4.66 7.86
N GLU A 35 -21.92 5.70 8.30
CA GLU A 35 -22.04 7.04 7.69
C GLU A 35 -21.60 7.05 6.23
N ARG A 36 -22.47 7.59 5.35
CA ARG A 36 -22.17 7.89 3.95
C ARG A 36 -22.31 9.39 3.71
N ARG A 37 -21.46 9.95 2.85
CA ARG A 37 -21.53 11.37 2.46
C ARG A 37 -21.43 11.52 0.95
N ARG A 38 -22.18 12.49 0.41
CA ARG A 38 -22.11 12.87 -0.99
C ARG A 38 -20.83 13.68 -1.23
N LYS A 39 -19.95 13.20 -2.09
CA LYS A 39 -18.69 13.88 -2.48
C LYS A 39 -18.50 13.83 -3.98
N SER A 40 -17.83 14.84 -4.53
CA SER A 40 -17.37 14.84 -5.92
C SER A 40 -16.16 13.91 -6.09
N VAL A 41 -16.22 13.02 -7.07
CA VAL A 41 -15.18 12.04 -7.40
C VAL A 41 -14.86 12.17 -8.88
N ARG A 42 -13.58 12.08 -9.25
CA ARG A 42 -13.16 11.98 -10.66
C ARG A 42 -13.27 10.52 -11.12
N GLY A 43 -13.66 10.31 -12.37
CA GLY A 43 -13.70 8.98 -13.00
C GLY A 43 -12.31 8.38 -13.20
N CYS A 44 -12.24 7.20 -13.82
CA CYS A 44 -10.95 6.54 -14.11
C CYS A 44 -10.28 7.02 -15.41
N ILE A 45 -11.00 7.72 -16.27
CA ILE A 45 -10.50 8.15 -17.57
C ILE A 45 -9.50 9.28 -17.38
N VAL A 46 -8.35 9.16 -18.05
CA VAL A 46 -7.28 10.15 -18.02
C VAL A 46 -7.61 11.27 -19.00
N SER A 47 -7.64 12.51 -18.51
CA SER A 47 -7.83 13.72 -19.32
C SER A 47 -6.80 14.80 -18.93
N HIS A 48 -6.66 15.84 -19.75
CA HIS A 48 -5.74 16.96 -19.51
C HIS A 48 -6.02 17.74 -18.23
N ASP A 49 -7.20 17.59 -17.65
CA ASP A 49 -7.60 18.25 -16.41
C ASP A 49 -6.95 17.65 -15.13
N LEU A 50 -6.16 16.58 -15.26
CA LEU A 50 -5.53 15.90 -14.11
C LEU A 50 -4.20 16.57 -13.77
N SER A 51 -4.08 17.11 -12.56
CA SER A 51 -2.83 17.75 -12.12
C SER A 51 -1.72 16.77 -11.73
N VAL A 52 -2.06 15.57 -11.24
CA VAL A 52 -1.10 14.58 -10.74
C VAL A 52 -1.57 13.16 -11.08
N LEU A 53 -0.65 12.34 -11.59
CA LEU A 53 -0.83 10.91 -11.80
C LEU A 53 0.12 10.12 -10.89
N ASN A 54 -0.40 9.08 -10.25
CA ASN A 54 0.42 8.14 -9.47
C ASN A 54 0.65 6.89 -10.32
N LEU A 55 1.88 6.71 -10.79
CA LEU A 55 2.30 5.58 -11.62
C LEU A 55 3.18 4.62 -10.84
N VAL A 56 3.22 3.36 -11.28
CA VAL A 56 4.09 2.31 -10.72
C VAL A 56 4.85 1.67 -11.88
N VAL A 57 6.17 1.57 -11.74
CA VAL A 57 7.04 0.90 -12.73
C VAL A 57 6.93 -0.61 -12.54
N VAL A 58 6.54 -1.32 -13.60
CA VAL A 58 6.40 -2.80 -13.59
C VAL A 58 7.58 -3.50 -14.26
N LYS A 59 8.14 -2.89 -15.33
CA LYS A 59 9.30 -3.40 -16.06
C LYS A 59 10.36 -2.30 -16.15
N LYS A 60 11.63 -2.66 -15.99
CA LYS A 60 12.76 -1.75 -16.22
C LYS A 60 12.95 -1.55 -17.72
N GLY A 61 13.24 -0.32 -18.14
CA GLY A 61 13.63 0.01 -19.51
C GLY A 61 15.14 -0.15 -19.71
N GLU A 62 15.63 0.28 -20.86
CA GLU A 62 17.06 0.23 -21.22
C GLU A 62 17.92 1.16 -20.37
N ASN A 63 17.38 2.32 -20.00
CA ASN A 63 18.09 3.32 -19.21
C ASN A 63 17.69 3.26 -17.73
N GLU A 64 18.68 3.40 -16.85
CA GLU A 64 18.48 3.58 -15.42
C GLU A 64 17.97 4.99 -15.11
N LEU A 65 17.09 5.11 -14.12
CA LEU A 65 16.46 6.37 -13.73
C LEU A 65 17.03 6.85 -12.40
N PRO A 66 17.70 8.02 -12.38
CA PRO A 66 18.37 8.50 -11.19
C PRO A 66 17.38 8.67 -10.03
N GLY A 67 17.70 8.07 -8.89
CA GLY A 67 16.91 8.19 -7.65
C GLY A 67 15.67 7.31 -7.53
N LEU A 68 15.33 6.50 -8.55
CA LEU A 68 14.31 5.45 -8.43
C LEU A 68 14.92 4.06 -8.51
N THR A 69 15.78 3.80 -9.50
CA THR A 69 16.40 2.50 -9.70
C THR A 69 17.68 2.30 -8.90
N ASP A 70 18.37 3.39 -8.55
CA ASP A 70 19.72 3.31 -7.98
C ASP A 70 19.70 3.08 -6.46
N THR A 71 18.58 3.38 -5.80
CA THR A 71 18.48 3.29 -4.34
C THR A 71 17.52 2.19 -3.93
N GLU A 72 18.05 1.18 -3.24
CA GLU A 72 17.24 0.12 -2.66
C GLU A 72 16.74 0.53 -1.26
N LYS A 73 15.45 0.87 -1.18
CA LYS A 73 14.82 1.17 0.11
C LYS A 73 14.38 -0.12 0.80
N THR A 74 15.09 -0.51 1.85
CA THR A 74 14.74 -1.69 2.65
C THR A 74 13.44 -1.49 3.43
N ARG A 75 12.77 -2.60 3.78
CA ARG A 75 11.54 -2.57 4.56
C ARG A 75 11.84 -2.19 6.01
N MET A 76 11.26 -1.08 6.46
CA MET A 76 11.49 -0.56 7.82
C MET A 76 10.97 -1.48 8.94
N ARG A 77 9.89 -2.25 8.69
CA ARG A 77 9.29 -3.14 9.68
C ARG A 77 9.18 -4.56 9.13
N GLY A 78 9.69 -5.51 9.91
CA GLY A 78 9.52 -6.93 9.65
C GLY A 78 8.12 -7.44 10.07
N PRO A 79 7.76 -8.66 9.68
CA PRO A 79 6.52 -9.30 10.11
C PRO A 79 6.48 -9.49 11.63
N LYS A 80 5.38 -9.11 12.28
CA LYS A 80 5.16 -9.34 13.73
C LYS A 80 4.58 -10.73 14.05
N ARG A 81 3.83 -11.33 13.11
CA ARG A 81 3.12 -12.59 13.35
C ARG A 81 4.05 -13.78 13.14
N ALA A 82 4.08 -14.73 14.09
CA ALA A 82 4.96 -15.89 14.05
C ALA A 82 4.86 -16.72 12.75
N SER A 83 3.64 -16.93 12.25
CA SER A 83 3.42 -17.67 10.99
C SER A 83 4.03 -16.97 9.77
N LYS A 84 4.14 -15.63 9.77
CA LYS A 84 4.80 -14.89 8.69
C LYS A 84 6.32 -14.87 8.83
N ILE A 85 6.84 -14.94 10.06
CA ILE A 85 8.28 -15.03 10.33
C ILE A 85 8.79 -16.41 9.88
N ARG A 86 8.10 -17.49 10.27
CA ARG A 86 8.43 -18.86 9.83
C ARG A 86 8.50 -18.99 8.30
N LYS A 87 7.58 -18.35 7.57
CA LYS A 87 7.59 -18.32 6.09
C LYS A 87 8.73 -17.51 5.49
N LEU A 88 9.19 -16.46 6.17
CA LEU A 88 10.23 -15.57 5.66
C LEU A 88 11.61 -16.23 5.80
N PHE A 89 11.83 -16.92 6.92
CA PHE A 89 13.08 -17.60 7.24
C PHE A 89 13.05 -19.11 6.96
N ASN A 90 11.99 -19.63 6.33
CA ASN A 90 11.78 -21.05 6.05
C ASN A 90 11.98 -21.98 7.26
N LEU A 91 11.51 -21.55 8.45
CA LEU A 91 11.64 -22.28 9.71
C LEU A 91 10.57 -23.36 9.86
N SER A 92 10.93 -24.43 10.57
CA SER A 92 9.98 -25.46 10.97
C SER A 92 9.10 -25.00 12.15
N LYS A 93 8.16 -25.84 12.59
CA LYS A 93 7.31 -25.50 13.76
C LYS A 93 8.08 -25.54 15.07
N GLU A 94 9.18 -26.28 15.12
CA GLU A 94 9.91 -26.57 16.35
C GLU A 94 10.98 -25.53 16.65
N ASP A 95 11.34 -24.72 15.65
CA ASP A 95 12.29 -23.64 15.80
C ASP A 95 11.67 -22.44 16.55
N ASP A 96 12.44 -21.88 17.49
CA ASP A 96 12.03 -20.69 18.23
C ASP A 96 12.07 -19.44 17.33
N VAL A 97 10.91 -18.82 17.17
CA VAL A 97 10.70 -17.64 16.32
C VAL A 97 11.27 -16.37 16.94
N ARG A 98 11.46 -16.32 18.27
CA ARG A 98 11.86 -15.11 19.00
C ARG A 98 13.25 -14.60 18.60
N LYS A 99 14.15 -15.52 18.25
CA LYS A 99 15.52 -15.22 17.80
C LYS A 99 15.55 -14.45 16.47
N TYR A 100 14.53 -14.67 15.63
CA TYR A 100 14.43 -14.10 14.28
C TYR A 100 13.53 -12.85 14.20
N VAL A 101 13.12 -12.30 15.34
CA VAL A 101 12.32 -11.07 15.38
C VAL A 101 13.24 -9.86 15.23
N ASN A 102 13.02 -9.06 14.18
CA ASN A 102 13.74 -7.80 14.01
C ASN A 102 13.52 -6.85 15.19
N SER A 103 14.56 -6.64 16.00
CA SER A 103 14.60 -5.60 17.02
C SER A 103 15.01 -4.27 16.40
N TYR A 104 14.13 -3.26 16.47
CA TYR A 104 14.44 -1.91 16.02
C TYR A 104 15.24 -1.17 17.11
N ARG A 105 16.57 -1.13 17.01
CA ARG A 105 17.40 -0.28 17.89
C ARG A 105 17.57 1.10 17.25
N ARG A 106 17.03 2.14 17.88
CA ARG A 106 17.33 3.53 17.50
C ARG A 106 18.76 3.84 17.99
N LYS A 107 19.76 3.76 17.11
CA LYS A 107 21.02 4.49 17.34
C LYS A 107 20.80 5.93 16.86
N SER A 108 21.21 6.89 17.68
CA SER A 108 21.19 8.32 17.34
C SER A 108 21.95 8.54 16.03
N GLY A 109 21.23 8.94 14.97
CA GLY A 109 21.81 9.40 13.70
C GLY A 109 21.90 8.39 12.55
N LYS A 110 21.80 7.07 12.78
CA LYS A 110 21.78 6.07 11.69
C LYS A 110 20.81 4.94 12.00
N VAL A 111 19.78 4.78 11.17
CA VAL A 111 18.88 3.61 11.22
C VAL A 111 19.61 2.44 10.55
N SER A 112 20.58 1.87 11.26
CA SER A 112 21.28 0.67 10.80
C SER A 112 20.40 -0.56 11.04
N PHE A 113 19.91 -1.14 9.96
CA PHE A 113 19.23 -2.43 9.96
C PHE A 113 20.29 -3.53 10.08
N SER A 114 20.57 -3.97 11.31
CA SER A 114 21.35 -5.18 11.51
C SER A 114 20.39 -6.36 11.41
N PHE A 115 20.30 -6.93 10.21
CA PHE A 115 19.85 -8.30 10.06
C PHE A 115 21.01 -9.15 10.55
N VAL A 116 21.08 -9.37 11.87
CA VAL A 116 22.04 -10.31 12.43
C VAL A 116 21.53 -11.69 12.04
N ILE A 117 21.97 -12.18 10.89
CA ILE A 117 21.98 -13.61 10.64
C ILE A 117 23.16 -14.11 11.47
N ASP A 118 22.95 -14.29 12.77
CA ASP A 118 23.85 -15.14 13.54
C ASP A 118 23.70 -16.52 12.89
N GLY A 119 24.75 -16.93 12.20
CA GLY A 119 24.78 -18.13 11.38
C GLY A 119 24.30 -19.34 12.18
N HIS A 120 23.10 -19.79 11.85
CA HIS A 120 22.66 -21.16 12.03
C HIS A 120 21.73 -21.54 10.88
N LYS A 121 22.24 -21.43 9.65
CA LYS A 121 22.49 -22.54 8.70
C LYS A 121 23.02 -21.97 7.38
#